data_AF-A0A969BWD6-F1
#
_entry.id   AF-A0A969BWD6-F1
#
_cell.length_a   1.000
_cell.length_b   1.000
_cell.length_c   1.000
_cell.angle_alpha   90.00
_cell.angle_beta   90.00
_cell.angle_gamma   90.00
#
_symmetry.space_group_name_H-M   'P 1'
#
loop_
_entity.id
_entity.type
_entity.pdbx_description
1 polymer ?
#
loop_
_entity_poly.entity_id
_entity_poly.type
_entity_poly.pdbx_seq_one_letter_code
_entity_poly.pdbx_strand_id
1 'polypeptide(L)'
;MWGHSLPPIEIHGTEGSLSVPDPNTFGGPVKLRKAGEREWSDVVLTHGYAQQYRGLGVADMAYALQTGRAHRANGELTYHVLDIMHAFHDASDAGEHVALQRTCAQPSALPVGLEEGFLD
;
A
#
# COMPACT_ATOMS: atom_id res chain seq x y z
N MET A 1 6.93 -15.79 -22.51
CA MET A 1 5.72 -14.97 -22.32
C MET A 1 5.81 -13.76 -23.24
N TRP A 2 4.83 -13.55 -24.12
CA TRP A 2 4.77 -12.41 -25.04
C TRP A 2 3.62 -11.51 -24.57
N GLY A 3 3.91 -10.23 -24.26
CA GLY A 3 2.93 -9.19 -23.91
C GLY A 3 1.96 -9.54 -22.78
N HIS A 4 2.34 -9.26 -21.53
CA HIS A 4 1.41 -9.32 -20.39
C HIS A 4 0.88 -7.92 -20.07
N SER A 5 -0.41 -7.80 -19.80
CA SER A 5 -1.06 -6.56 -19.34
C SER A 5 -1.86 -6.79 -18.06
N LEU A 6 -1.50 -7.80 -17.27
CA LEU A 6 -2.15 -8.04 -15.99
C LEU A 6 -1.93 -6.82 -15.09
N PRO A 7 -2.96 -6.36 -14.36
CA PRO A 7 -2.79 -5.28 -13.42
C PRO A 7 -1.75 -5.69 -12.35
N PRO A 8 -0.86 -4.78 -11.92
CA PRO A 8 0.20 -5.10 -10.98
C PRO A 8 -0.32 -5.62 -9.64
N ILE A 9 -1.47 -5.09 -9.19
CA ILE A 9 -2.16 -5.52 -7.97
C ILE A 9 -3.68 -5.48 -8.22
N GLU A 10 -4.38 -6.56 -7.90
CA GLU A 10 -5.84 -6.65 -7.89
C GLU A 10 -6.33 -7.17 -6.53
N ILE A 11 -7.37 -6.54 -5.99
CA ILE A 11 -7.95 -6.87 -4.68
C ILE A 11 -9.39 -7.30 -4.91
N HIS A 12 -9.74 -8.52 -4.50
CA HIS A 12 -11.09 -9.06 -4.61
C HIS A 12 -11.77 -9.05 -3.24
N GLY A 13 -12.95 -8.45 -3.19
CA GLY A 13 -13.84 -8.48 -2.02
C GLY A 13 -15.21 -9.04 -2.38
N THR A 14 -16.06 -9.17 -1.36
CA THR A 14 -17.43 -9.68 -1.54
C THR A 14 -18.32 -8.75 -2.36
N GLU A 15 -17.99 -7.47 -2.45
CA GLU A 15 -18.79 -6.44 -3.11
C GLU A 15 -18.22 -5.99 -4.47
N GLY A 16 -17.08 -6.54 -4.88
CA GLY A 16 -16.43 -6.13 -6.12
C GLY A 16 -14.94 -6.42 -6.15
N SER A 17 -14.26 -5.83 -7.13
CA SER A 17 -12.82 -5.94 -7.30
C SER A 17 -12.22 -4.56 -7.54
N LEU A 18 -11.02 -4.34 -7.02
CA LEU A 18 -10.22 -3.13 -7.21
C LEU A 18 -8.97 -3.48 -8.01
N SER A 19 -8.72 -2.75 -9.08
CA SER A 19 -7.46 -2.79 -9.82
C SER A 19 -6.64 -1.56 -9.46
N VAL A 20 -5.42 -1.78 -9.00
CA VAL A 20 -4.49 -0.72 -8.56
C VAL A 20 -3.43 -0.52 -9.65
N PRO A 21 -3.01 0.73 -9.93
CA PRO A 21 -2.01 1.03 -10.94
C PRO A 21 -0.64 0.45 -10.59
N ASP A 22 0.29 0.52 -11.53
CA ASP A 22 1.68 0.16 -11.30
C ASP A 22 2.26 0.96 -10.12
N PRO A 23 2.73 0.30 -9.04
CA PRO A 23 3.30 0.99 -7.90
C PRO A 23 4.55 1.81 -8.27
N ASN A 24 5.18 1.55 -9.42
CA ASN A 24 6.33 2.32 -9.91
C ASN A 24 5.95 3.66 -10.55
N THR A 25 4.68 3.90 -10.88
CA THR A 25 4.24 5.13 -11.58
C THR A 25 3.56 6.14 -10.67
N PHE A 26 3.46 5.86 -9.36
CA PHE A 26 3.03 6.76 -8.26
C PHE A 26 1.61 7.35 -8.36
N GLY A 27 0.90 7.15 -9.47
CA GLY A 27 -0.41 7.72 -9.76
C GLY A 27 -1.37 6.70 -10.35
N GLY A 28 -2.59 7.17 -10.62
CA GLY A 28 -3.74 6.36 -11.06
C GLY A 28 -3.65 5.76 -12.48
N PRO A 29 -4.78 5.23 -12.99
CA PRO A 29 -6.08 5.15 -12.31
C PRO A 29 -6.17 3.96 -11.36
N VAL A 30 -6.85 4.15 -10.23
CA VAL A 30 -7.46 3.04 -9.47
C VAL A 30 -8.81 2.75 -10.13
N LYS A 31 -9.13 1.48 -10.33
CA LYS A 31 -10.41 1.07 -10.95
C LYS A 31 -11.22 0.20 -10.02
N LEU A 32 -12.53 0.37 -10.03
CA LEU A 32 -13.50 -0.44 -9.29
C LEU A 32 -14.47 -1.12 -10.28
N ARG A 33 -14.70 -2.41 -10.07
CA ARG A 33 -15.81 -3.15 -10.67
C ARG A 33 -16.66 -3.73 -9.54
N LYS A 34 -17.88 -3.23 -9.35
CA LYS A 34 -18.76 -3.74 -8.30
C LYS A 34 -19.37 -5.08 -8.69
N ALA A 35 -19.85 -5.82 -7.69
CA ALA A 35 -20.59 -7.06 -7.93
C ALA A 35 -21.81 -6.79 -8.83
N GLY A 36 -21.94 -7.58 -9.90
CA GLY A 36 -23.01 -7.44 -10.89
C GLY A 36 -22.72 -6.44 -12.02
N GLU A 37 -21.68 -5.62 -11.89
CA GLU A 37 -21.20 -4.77 -12.98
C GLU A 37 -20.28 -5.55 -13.92
N ARG A 38 -20.36 -5.26 -15.22
CA ARG A 38 -19.48 -5.87 -16.24
C ARG A 38 -18.22 -5.07 -16.48
N GLU A 39 -18.31 -3.76 -16.33
CA GLU A 39 -17.27 -2.82 -16.69
C GLU A 39 -16.55 -2.26 -15.47
N TRP A 40 -15.29 -1.89 -15.67
CA TRP A 40 -14.52 -1.16 -14.68
C TRP A 40 -14.82 0.34 -14.77
N SER A 41 -14.81 1.01 -13.62
CA SER A 41 -14.94 2.46 -13.51
C SER A 41 -13.73 3.05 -12.78
N ASP A 42 -13.26 4.21 -13.23
CA ASP A 42 -12.15 4.91 -12.57
C ASP A 42 -12.62 5.50 -11.23
N VAL A 43 -11.79 5.34 -10.20
CA VAL A 43 -11.99 5.91 -8.87
C VAL A 43 -11.17 7.18 -8.77
N VAL A 44 -11.82 8.27 -8.35
CA VAL A 44 -11.15 9.56 -8.10
C VAL A 44 -10.14 9.38 -6.98
N LEU A 45 -8.89 9.79 -7.23
CA LEU A 45 -7.87 9.81 -6.19
C LEU A 45 -8.17 10.95 -5.21
N THR A 46 -8.29 10.59 -3.93
CA THR A 46 -8.72 11.50 -2.86
C THR A 46 -7.57 12.07 -2.02
N HIS A 47 -6.35 11.58 -2.22
CA HIS A 47 -5.16 11.98 -1.46
C HIS A 47 -4.22 12.81 -2.35
N GLY A 48 -3.64 13.88 -1.78
CA GLY A 48 -2.90 14.90 -2.54
C GLY A 48 -1.56 14.42 -3.13
N TYR A 49 -0.98 13.35 -2.60
CA TYR A 49 0.38 12.91 -2.98
C TYR A 49 0.39 11.82 -4.07
N ALA A 50 -0.24 12.08 -5.22
CA ALA A 50 -0.40 11.15 -6.35
C ALA A 50 0.73 11.21 -7.42
N GLN A 51 1.90 11.71 -7.04
CA GLN A 51 3.07 11.91 -7.92
C GLN A 51 4.34 11.39 -7.21
N GLN A 52 5.52 11.68 -7.75
CA GLN A 52 6.79 11.23 -7.13
C GLN A 52 7.14 12.05 -5.88
N TYR A 53 6.76 11.56 -4.70
CA TYR A 53 7.07 12.20 -3.40
C TYR A 53 8.06 11.39 -2.56
N ARG A 54 9.31 11.27 -3.02
CA ARG A 54 10.35 10.45 -2.35
C ARG A 54 10.71 10.92 -0.93
N GLY A 55 10.47 12.18 -0.61
CA GLY A 55 10.69 12.76 0.72
C GLY A 55 9.54 12.56 1.72
N LEU A 56 8.40 12.02 1.28
CA LEU A 56 7.16 12.00 2.09
C LEU A 56 7.33 11.23 3.40
N GLY A 57 8.01 10.09 3.38
CA GLY A 57 8.25 9.28 4.58
C GLY A 57 9.12 9.99 5.62
N VAL A 58 10.14 10.74 5.18
CA VAL A 58 11.01 11.51 6.08
C VAL A 58 10.26 12.73 6.64
N ALA A 59 9.44 13.39 5.81
CA ALA A 59 8.59 14.49 6.25
C ALA A 59 7.55 14.01 7.29
N ASP A 60 6.91 12.87 7.06
CA ASP A 60 5.97 12.25 8.01
C ASP A 60 6.66 11.91 9.34
N MET A 61 7.89 11.38 9.28
CA MET A 61 8.69 11.11 10.48
C MET A 61 8.99 12.40 11.26
N ALA A 62 9.38 13.48 10.58
CA ALA A 62 9.62 14.76 11.24
C ALA A 62 8.35 15.34 11.88
N TYR A 63 7.21 15.23 11.21
CA TYR A 63 5.91 15.68 11.72
C TYR A 63 5.45 14.86 12.93
N ALA A 64 5.63 13.53 12.86
CA ALA A 64 5.35 12.61 13.95
C ALA A 64 6.17 12.91 15.20
N LEU A 65 7.47 13.21 15.05
CA LEU A 65 8.34 13.60 16.16
C LEU A 65 7.90 14.91 16.83
N GLN A 66 7.42 15.88 16.04
CA GLN A 66 6.92 17.16 16.58
C GLN A 66 5.59 17.03 17.32
N THR A 67 4.70 16.16 16.84
CA THR A 67 3.32 16.01 17.35
C THR A 67 3.16 14.87 18.35
N GLY A 68 4.17 13.98 18.47
CA GLY A 68 4.15 12.84 19.38
C GLY A 68 3.32 11.64 18.89
N ARG A 69 2.83 11.64 17.64
CA ARG A 69 2.20 10.45 17.05
C ARG A 69 3.23 9.46 16.53
N ALA A 70 2.82 8.22 16.27
CA ALA A 70 3.64 7.28 15.50
C ALA A 70 3.81 7.77 14.05
N HIS A 71 5.02 7.66 13.51
CA HIS A 71 5.23 7.83 12.07
C HIS A 71 4.69 6.61 11.31
N ARG A 72 4.18 6.83 10.10
CA ARG A 72 3.45 5.83 9.31
C ARG A 72 4.37 4.73 8.79
N ALA A 73 5.54 5.13 8.28
CA ALA A 73 6.61 4.22 7.86
C ALA A 73 7.56 3.95 9.04
N ASN A 74 7.11 3.21 10.05
CA ASN A 74 7.89 2.94 11.26
C ASN A 74 8.62 1.60 11.27
N GLY A 75 9.52 1.47 12.25
CA GLY A 75 10.36 0.28 12.42
C GLY A 75 9.58 -1.01 12.67
N GLU A 76 8.42 -0.94 13.35
CA GLU A 76 7.59 -2.12 13.58
C GLU A 76 6.98 -2.64 12.26
N LEU A 77 6.48 -1.74 11.41
CA LEU A 77 6.02 -2.09 10.06
C LEU A 77 7.17 -2.66 9.22
N THR A 78 8.34 -2.00 9.22
CA THR A 78 9.51 -2.47 8.47
C THR A 78 9.98 -3.83 8.95
N TYR A 79 9.97 -4.07 10.26
CA TYR A 79 10.37 -5.36 10.82
C TYR A 79 9.38 -6.47 10.46
N HIS A 80 8.07 -6.18 10.47
CA HIS A 80 7.06 -7.13 9.99
C HIS A 80 7.25 -7.48 8.50
N VAL A 81 7.56 -6.49 7.65
CA VAL A 81 7.88 -6.75 6.23
C VAL A 81 9.13 -7.62 6.10
N LEU A 82 10.18 -7.36 6.89
CA LEU A 82 11.39 -8.18 6.89
C LEU A 82 11.11 -9.63 7.32
N ASP A 83 10.27 -9.83 8.33
CA ASP A 83 9.82 -11.15 8.76
C ASP A 83 9.10 -11.91 7.63
N ILE A 84 8.21 -11.24 6.89
CA ILE A 84 7.55 -11.81 5.70
C ILE A 84 8.58 -12.21 4.63
N MET A 85 9.56 -11.34 4.35
CA MET A 85 10.60 -11.62 3.35
C MET A 85 11.42 -12.87 3.73
N HIS A 86 11.75 -13.03 5.00
CA HIS A 86 12.47 -14.21 5.50
C HIS A 86 11.58 -15.46 5.46
N ALA A 87 10.31 -15.35 5.87
CA ALA A 87 9.38 -16.47 5.87
C ALA A 87 9.17 -17.05 4.46
N PHE A 88 9.28 -16.26 3.39
CA PHE A 88 9.27 -16.79 2.02
C PHE A 88 10.46 -17.70 1.73
N HIS A 89 11.65 -17.35 2.21
CA HIS A 89 12.85 -18.18 2.07
C HIS A 89 12.71 -19.46 2.89
N ASP A 90 12.32 -19.33 4.17
CA ASP A 90 12.17 -20.46 5.07
C ASP A 90 11.11 -21.47 4.56
N ALA A 91 9.97 -20.98 4.09
CA ALA A 91 8.92 -21.81 3.50
C ALA A 91 9.38 -22.53 2.23
N SER A 92 10.17 -21.86 1.38
CA SER A 92 10.74 -22.45 0.17
C SER A 92 11.73 -23.57 0.50
N ASP A 93 12.62 -23.35 1.46
CA ASP A 93 13.65 -24.31 1.83
C ASP A 93 13.07 -25.53 2.57
N ALA A 94 12.06 -25.31 3.41
CA ALA A 94 11.39 -26.38 4.16
C ALA A 94 10.31 -27.11 3.35
N GLY A 95 9.80 -26.49 2.27
CA GLY A 95 8.71 -27.05 1.47
C GLY A 95 7.36 -27.09 2.21
N GLU A 96 7.16 -26.22 3.20
CA GLU A 96 5.97 -26.18 4.03
C GLU A 96 5.50 -24.75 4.32
N HIS A 97 4.30 -24.62 4.87
CA HIS A 97 3.76 -23.33 5.29
C HIS A 97 4.39 -22.86 6.60
N VAL A 98 4.99 -21.67 6.60
CA VAL A 98 5.60 -21.05 7.77
C VAL A 98 4.70 -19.97 8.34
N ALA A 99 4.47 -20.01 9.65
CA ALA A 99 3.76 -18.94 10.36
C ALA A 99 4.68 -17.76 10.63
N LEU A 100 4.20 -16.54 10.38
CA LEU A 100 4.92 -15.31 10.70
C LEU A 100 5.13 -15.17 12.21
N GLN A 101 6.29 -14.66 12.59
CA GLN A 101 6.67 -14.48 14.00
C GLN A 101 6.34 -13.08 14.50
N ARG A 102 6.19 -12.12 13.58
CA ARG A 102 5.95 -10.70 13.87
C ARG A 102 4.65 -10.23 13.27
N THR A 103 4.13 -9.18 13.89
CA THR A 103 2.98 -8.41 13.43
C THR A 103 3.26 -6.94 13.71
N CYS A 104 2.46 -6.04 13.14
CA CYS A 104 2.52 -4.62 13.41
C CYS A 104 1.12 -4.04 13.46
N ALA A 105 0.95 -2.92 14.17
CA ALA A 105 -0.27 -2.13 14.05
C ALA A 105 -0.36 -1.55 12.63
N GLN A 106 -1.57 -1.54 12.05
CA GLN A 106 -1.81 -0.90 10.76
C GLN A 106 -1.55 0.61 10.90
N PRO A 107 -0.64 1.20 10.10
CA PRO A 107 -0.41 2.64 10.12
C PRO A 107 -1.67 3.43 9.73
N SER A 108 -1.85 4.60 10.32
CA SER A 108 -2.90 5.52 9.91
C SER A 108 -2.69 5.96 8.45
N ALA A 109 -3.78 6.00 7.67
CA ALA A 109 -3.73 6.61 6.34
C ALA A 109 -3.42 8.12 6.44
N LEU A 110 -3.00 8.71 5.31
CA LEU A 110 -3.00 10.16 5.19
C LEU A 110 -4.46 10.66 5.16
N PRO A 111 -4.77 11.83 5.75
CA PRO A 111 -6.08 12.42 5.60
C PRO A 111 -6.44 12.71 4.13
N VAL A 112 -7.72 12.58 3.82
CA VAL A 112 -8.29 12.99 2.53
C VAL A 112 -8.29 14.51 2.43
N GLY A 113 -7.98 15.05 1.25
CA GLY A 113 -8.10 16.49 0.99
C GLY A 113 -7.03 17.37 1.64
N LEU A 114 -5.88 16.81 2.04
CA LEU A 114 -4.73 17.60 2.50
C LEU A 114 -4.25 18.58 1.42
N GLU A 115 -3.92 19.80 1.87
CA GLU A 115 -3.14 20.74 1.06
C GLU A 115 -1.71 20.25 0.87
N GLU A 116 -1.09 20.60 -0.26
CA GLU A 116 0.29 20.23 -0.55
C GLU A 116 1.24 20.79 0.51
N GLY A 117 2.09 19.92 1.06
CA GLY A 117 3.02 20.26 2.14
C GLY A 117 2.51 19.93 3.55
N PHE A 118 1.23 19.59 3.70
CA PHE A 118 0.66 19.13 4.97
C PHE A 118 0.53 17.60 5.01
N LEU A 119 0.60 17.02 6.22
CA LEU A 119 0.61 15.57 6.44
C LEU A 119 -0.42 15.08 7.46
N ASP A 120 -1.08 16.00 8.15
CA ASP A 120 -2.19 15.76 9.08
C ASP A 120 -3.14 16.97 9.06
#